data_AF-A0A938S357-F1
#
_entry.id   AF-A0A938S357-F1
#
_cell.length_a   1.000
_cell.length_b   1.000
_cell.length_c   1.000
_cell.angle_alpha   90.00
_cell.angle_beta   90.00
_cell.angle_gamma   90.00
#
_symmetry.space_group_name_H-M   'P 1'
#
loop_
_entity.id
_entity.type
_entity.pdbx_description
1 polymer ?
#
loop_
_entity_poly.entity_id
_entity_poly.type
_entity_poly.pdbx_seq_one_letter_code
_entity_poly.pdbx_strand_id
1 'polypeptide(L)'
;MHRGRQTHVLYEIELAALVLQFANGTTLDFTFALTTGRANYIMFQALVAHFTGLIGNSEGGKADLRDDAGHAFEVKSYKDPLLHSAARDDLFHTAASSTFGPNNHGPTINRLVRAGDYKGALRICMDAGYGHNDYYVYTNTAQFGLAVPFRYFILPVADVLALLSTTDPRLVSRRQLLAALSRTERLA
;
A
#
# COMPACT_ATOMS: atom_id res chain seq x y z
N MET A 1 -15.60 -16.19 -8.18
CA MET A 1 -15.20 -15.12 -9.12
C MET A 1 -14.73 -13.94 -8.29
N HIS A 2 -13.41 -13.75 -8.15
CA HIS A 2 -12.86 -12.62 -7.37
C HIS A 2 -13.04 -11.33 -8.17
N ARG A 3 -13.82 -10.38 -7.65
CA ARG A 3 -14.16 -9.12 -8.36
C ARG A 3 -13.23 -7.96 -8.01
N GLY A 4 -12.38 -8.12 -7.00
CA GLY A 4 -11.54 -7.07 -6.43
C GLY A 4 -10.23 -6.74 -7.14
N ARG A 5 -10.00 -7.24 -8.36
CA ARG A 5 -8.64 -7.26 -8.95
C ARG A 5 -8.45 -6.35 -10.17
N GLN A 6 -9.46 -5.58 -10.57
CA GLN A 6 -9.33 -4.68 -11.71
C GLN A 6 -8.42 -3.50 -11.36
N THR A 7 -7.59 -3.09 -12.31
CA THR A 7 -6.76 -1.90 -12.15
C THR A 7 -7.63 -0.64 -12.23
N HIS A 8 -7.19 0.44 -11.59
CA HIS A 8 -7.89 1.74 -11.62
C HIS A 8 -9.32 1.73 -11.06
N VAL A 9 -9.67 0.74 -10.24
CA VAL A 9 -10.93 0.69 -9.49
C VAL A 9 -10.63 0.87 -8.00
N LEU A 10 -11.35 1.78 -7.35
CA LEU A 10 -11.33 1.92 -5.90
C LEU A 10 -12.31 0.92 -5.31
N TYR A 11 -11.81 -0.03 -4.53
CA TYR A 11 -12.66 -0.96 -3.79
C TYR A 11 -12.85 -0.46 -2.35
N GLU A 12 -14.09 -0.46 -1.88
CA GLU A 12 -14.46 -0.11 -0.51
C GLU A 12 -15.09 -1.31 0.22
N ILE A 13 -14.68 -1.52 1.47
CA ILE A 13 -15.21 -2.56 2.35
C ILE A 13 -15.53 -1.90 3.69
N GLU A 14 -16.80 -1.99 4.10
CA GLU A 14 -17.25 -1.48 5.40
C GLU A 14 -16.81 -2.45 6.50
N LEU A 15 -16.06 -1.93 7.48
CA LEU A 15 -15.62 -2.70 8.64
C LEU A 15 -16.36 -2.20 9.87
N ALA A 16 -16.98 -3.12 10.61
CA ALA A 16 -17.72 -2.78 11.83
C ALA A 16 -16.86 -2.89 13.09
N ALA A 17 -16.02 -3.92 13.20
CA ALA A 17 -15.15 -4.19 14.35
C ALA A 17 -14.08 -5.22 14.00
N LEU A 18 -13.02 -5.29 14.81
CA LEU A 18 -12.13 -6.46 14.87
C LEU A 18 -12.37 -7.18 16.18
N VAL A 19 -12.75 -8.46 16.12
CA VAL A 19 -13.08 -9.24 17.32
C VAL A 19 -12.31 -10.55 17.36
N LEU A 20 -11.89 -10.95 18.56
CA LEU A 20 -11.36 -12.28 18.84
C LEU A 20 -12.47 -13.14 19.47
N GLN A 21 -12.85 -14.21 18.80
CA GLN A 21 -13.82 -15.18 19.30
C GLN A 21 -13.10 -16.38 19.92
N PHE A 22 -13.45 -16.70 21.17
CA PHE A 22 -12.91 -17.82 21.91
C PHE A 22 -13.84 -19.03 21.83
N ALA A 23 -13.29 -20.24 21.94
CA ALA A 23 -14.06 -21.49 21.86
C ALA A 23 -15.13 -21.64 22.96
N ASN A 24 -15.00 -20.89 24.07
CA ASN A 24 -16.01 -20.83 25.13
C ASN A 24 -17.18 -19.87 24.81
N GLY A 25 -17.23 -19.30 23.61
CA GLY A 25 -18.25 -18.35 23.17
C GLY A 25 -17.97 -16.89 23.55
N THR A 26 -16.91 -16.61 24.32
CA THR A 26 -16.54 -15.23 24.67
C THR A 26 -16.01 -14.49 23.45
N THR A 27 -16.33 -13.19 23.35
CA THR A 27 -15.79 -12.29 22.32
C THR A 27 -15.03 -11.16 23.00
N LEU A 28 -13.85 -10.83 22.49
CA LEU A 28 -13.06 -9.67 22.92
C LEU A 28 -12.90 -8.70 21.75
N ASP A 29 -13.19 -7.42 21.99
CA ASP A 29 -13.00 -6.35 21.01
C ASP A 29 -11.51 -5.98 20.90
N PHE A 30 -10.97 -6.11 19.69
CA PHE A 30 -9.61 -5.80 19.31
C PHE A 30 -9.53 -4.66 18.28
N THR A 31 -10.61 -3.88 18.11
CA THR A 31 -10.68 -2.77 17.15
C THR A 31 -9.50 -1.80 17.26
N PHE A 32 -8.97 -1.59 18.47
CA PHE A 32 -7.78 -0.76 18.67
C PHE A 32 -6.57 -1.21 17.83
N ALA A 33 -6.44 -2.51 17.53
CA ALA A 33 -5.33 -3.04 16.76
C ALA A 33 -5.34 -2.55 15.29
N LEU A 34 -6.51 -2.18 14.76
CA LEU A 34 -6.65 -1.64 13.41
C LEU A 34 -5.95 -0.28 13.23
N THR A 35 -5.82 0.50 14.31
CA THR A 35 -5.16 1.82 14.28
C THR A 35 -3.63 1.71 14.33
N THR A 36 -3.09 0.52 14.66
CA THR A 36 -1.65 0.28 14.81
C THR A 36 -1.03 -0.25 13.51
N GLY A 37 -0.11 0.54 12.92
CA GLY A 37 0.46 0.27 11.59
C GLY A 37 1.23 -1.05 11.41
N ARG A 38 1.68 -1.70 12.51
CA ARG A 38 2.40 -2.99 12.43
C ARG A 38 1.46 -4.19 12.45
N ALA A 39 0.46 -4.18 13.31
CA ALA A 39 -0.51 -5.28 13.38
C ALA A 39 -1.45 -5.24 12.17
N ASN A 40 -1.78 -4.05 11.70
CA ASN A 40 -2.79 -3.89 10.66
C ASN A 40 -2.30 -4.28 9.26
N TYR A 41 -1.00 -4.19 8.98
CA TYR A 41 -0.42 -4.53 7.67
C TYR A 41 -0.78 -5.95 7.22
N ILE A 42 -0.50 -6.94 8.08
CA ILE A 42 -0.77 -8.36 7.78
C ILE A 42 -2.27 -8.61 7.59
N MET A 43 -3.10 -8.00 8.44
CA MET A 43 -4.56 -8.16 8.37
C MET A 43 -5.13 -7.58 7.07
N PHE A 44 -4.71 -6.38 6.70
CA PHE A 44 -5.20 -5.74 5.47
C PHE A 44 -4.66 -6.38 4.21
N GLN A 45 -3.40 -6.85 4.21
CA GLN A 45 -2.87 -7.67 3.12
C GLN A 45 -3.68 -8.95 2.95
N ALA A 46 -4.05 -9.62 4.05
CA ALA A 46 -4.91 -10.80 4.00
C ALA A 46 -6.33 -10.49 3.49
N LEU A 47 -6.89 -9.32 3.85
CA LEU A 47 -8.17 -8.87 3.28
C LEU A 47 -8.08 -8.62 1.78
N VAL A 48 -7.03 -7.94 1.31
CA VAL A 48 -6.78 -7.80 -0.14
C VAL A 48 -6.75 -9.18 -0.79
N ALA A 49 -5.89 -10.09 -0.30
CA ALA A 49 -5.78 -11.45 -0.82
C ALA A 49 -7.14 -12.17 -0.91
N HIS A 50 -7.97 -12.05 0.13
CA HIS A 50 -9.31 -12.63 0.15
C HIS A 50 -10.22 -12.10 -0.98
N PHE A 51 -10.27 -10.77 -1.17
CA PHE A 51 -11.16 -10.15 -2.15
C PHE A 51 -10.63 -10.21 -3.59
N THR A 52 -9.32 -10.29 -3.78
CA THR A 52 -8.67 -10.34 -5.10
C THR A 52 -8.38 -11.75 -5.58
N GLY A 53 -8.29 -12.73 -4.68
CA GLY A 53 -7.78 -14.07 -4.96
C GLY A 53 -6.26 -14.12 -5.09
N LEU A 54 -5.53 -13.07 -4.68
CA LEU A 54 -4.07 -13.07 -4.66
C LEU A 54 -3.55 -13.95 -3.52
N ILE A 55 -2.37 -14.53 -3.72
CA ILE A 55 -1.69 -15.39 -2.76
C ILE A 55 -0.69 -14.56 -1.97
N GLY A 56 -0.79 -14.63 -0.64
CA GLY A 56 0.17 -14.02 0.27
C GLY A 56 1.53 -14.69 0.18
N ASN A 57 2.59 -13.88 0.10
CA ASN A 57 3.94 -14.37 0.18
C ASN A 57 4.49 -14.15 1.61
N SER A 58 4.67 -15.23 2.36
CA SER A 58 5.10 -15.21 3.76
C SER A 58 6.60 -15.04 3.97
N GLU A 59 7.39 -15.10 2.89
CA GLU A 59 8.85 -15.05 2.92
C GLU A 59 9.33 -13.67 2.48
N GLY A 60 9.63 -12.79 3.45
CA GLY A 60 10.10 -11.44 3.19
C GLY A 60 11.26 -11.35 2.18
N GLY A 61 11.37 -10.20 1.50
CA GLY A 61 12.40 -9.96 0.47
C GLY A 61 11.92 -10.17 -0.98
N LYS A 62 10.63 -10.46 -1.16
CA LYS A 62 9.92 -10.54 -2.44
C LYS A 62 8.64 -9.70 -2.33
N ALA A 63 7.96 -9.46 -3.44
CA ALA A 63 6.65 -8.82 -3.45
C ALA A 63 5.67 -9.51 -2.49
N ASP A 64 4.78 -8.70 -1.89
CA ASP A 64 3.87 -9.10 -0.83
C ASP A 64 2.80 -10.10 -1.27
N LEU A 65 2.33 -9.96 -2.51
CA LEU A 65 1.24 -10.73 -3.09
C LEU A 65 1.64 -11.24 -4.49
N ARG A 66 1.07 -12.37 -4.90
CA ARG A 66 1.22 -12.93 -6.26
C ARG A 66 -0.08 -13.48 -6.80
N ASP A 67 -0.17 -13.60 -8.12
CA ASP A 67 -1.24 -14.35 -8.78
C ASP A 67 -0.78 -15.71 -9.32
N ASP A 68 -1.72 -16.48 -9.87
CA ASP A 68 -1.47 -17.80 -10.48
C ASP A 68 -0.54 -17.74 -11.70
N ALA A 69 -0.41 -16.56 -12.34
CA ALA A 69 0.50 -16.33 -13.45
C ALA A 69 1.91 -15.89 -12.98
N GLY A 70 2.11 -15.71 -11.67
CA GLY A 70 3.37 -15.32 -11.06
C GLY A 70 3.63 -13.82 -11.00
N HIS A 71 2.69 -12.97 -11.44
CA HIS A 71 2.81 -11.51 -11.36
C HIS A 71 2.94 -11.05 -9.91
N ALA A 72 3.84 -10.10 -9.68
CA ALA A 72 4.20 -9.56 -8.39
C ALA A 72 3.39 -8.31 -8.03
N PHE A 73 2.84 -8.29 -6.83
CA PHE A 73 2.02 -7.21 -6.28
C PHE A 73 2.62 -6.72 -4.96
N GLU A 74 3.08 -5.47 -4.93
CA GLU A 74 3.59 -4.83 -3.72
C GLU A 74 2.47 -4.05 -3.03
N VAL A 75 2.33 -4.19 -1.72
CA VAL A 75 1.33 -3.48 -0.93
C VAL A 75 1.94 -2.22 -0.32
N LYS A 76 1.27 -1.08 -0.51
CA LYS A 76 1.64 0.20 0.11
C LYS A 76 0.46 0.78 0.86
N SER A 77 0.76 1.42 1.98
CA SER A 77 -0.24 2.07 2.82
C SER A 77 -0.11 3.59 2.73
N TYR A 78 -1.25 4.24 2.52
CA TYR A 78 -1.40 5.68 2.59
C TYR A 78 -2.38 6.04 3.71
N LYS A 79 -2.32 7.27 4.20
CA LYS A 79 -3.28 7.77 5.18
C LYS A 79 -4.59 8.13 4.49
N ASP A 80 -5.75 7.76 5.03
CA ASP A 80 -7.03 8.10 4.39
C ASP A 80 -7.23 9.63 4.25
N PRO A 81 -7.73 10.15 3.09
CA PRO A 81 -7.90 11.59 2.89
C PRO A 81 -9.01 12.20 3.74
N LEU A 82 -10.01 11.44 4.18
CA LEU A 82 -11.06 11.93 5.08
C LEU A 82 -10.55 12.04 6.52
N LEU A 83 -9.77 11.07 6.98
CA LEU A 83 -9.15 11.11 8.33
C LEU A 83 -7.95 12.06 8.39
N HIS A 84 -7.22 12.22 7.28
CA HIS A 84 -5.97 12.97 7.20
C HIS A 84 -5.95 13.88 5.96
N SER A 85 -6.77 14.93 5.99
CA SER A 85 -6.99 15.85 4.87
C SER A 85 -5.88 16.89 4.64
N ALA A 86 -4.95 17.05 5.58
CA ALA A 86 -3.91 18.08 5.49
C ALA A 86 -2.94 17.82 4.31
N ALA A 87 -2.53 18.89 3.62
CA ALA A 87 -1.63 18.79 2.45
C ALA A 87 -0.27 18.18 2.77
N ARG A 88 0.24 18.38 3.99
CA ARG A 88 1.49 17.76 4.47
C ARG A 88 1.43 16.22 4.50
N ASP A 89 0.23 15.65 4.52
CA ASP A 89 -0.02 14.21 4.58
C ASP A 89 -0.33 13.62 3.19
N ASP A 90 -0.13 14.40 2.10
CA ASP A 90 -0.44 13.95 0.74
C ASP A 90 0.66 13.08 0.11
N LEU A 91 1.93 13.37 0.41
CA LEU A 91 3.06 12.55 -0.05
C LEU A 91 3.32 11.42 0.93
N PHE A 92 3.51 10.22 0.40
CA PHE A 92 3.89 9.06 1.20
C PHE A 92 4.84 8.14 0.44
N HIS A 93 5.50 7.27 1.21
CA HIS A 93 6.48 6.32 0.70
C HIS A 93 5.82 5.20 -0.13
N THR A 94 6.25 5.07 -1.37
CA THR A 94 5.80 3.98 -2.27
C THR A 94 6.93 3.06 -2.72
N ALA A 95 8.20 3.47 -2.60
CA ALA A 95 9.33 2.59 -2.91
C ALA A 95 9.45 1.41 -1.91
N ALA A 96 10.38 0.49 -2.18
CA ALA A 96 10.69 -0.59 -1.26
C ALA A 96 11.22 -0.06 0.09
N SER A 97 10.90 -0.76 1.18
CA SER A 97 11.29 -0.34 2.53
C SER A 97 12.80 -0.22 2.74
N SER A 98 13.60 -0.98 1.98
CA SER A 98 15.07 -0.92 1.92
C SER A 98 15.63 0.42 1.41
N THR A 99 14.78 1.27 0.83
CA THR A 99 15.14 2.60 0.34
C THR A 99 14.88 3.72 1.38
N PHE A 100 14.34 3.35 2.55
CA PHE A 100 13.96 4.30 3.61
C PHE A 100 14.91 4.27 4.81
N GLY A 101 14.95 5.39 5.52
CA GLY A 101 15.60 5.49 6.83
C GLY A 101 17.13 5.39 6.79
N PRO A 102 17.76 5.01 7.91
CA PRO A 102 19.21 4.87 8.02
C PRO A 102 19.74 3.54 7.44
N ASN A 103 18.89 2.59 7.08
CA ASN A 103 19.29 1.23 6.69
C ASN A 103 19.40 1.06 5.17
N ASN A 104 20.19 0.07 4.74
CA ASN A 104 20.42 -0.37 3.36
C ASN A 104 20.77 0.79 2.40
N HIS A 105 19.79 1.29 1.65
CA HIS A 105 20.01 2.28 0.58
C HIS A 105 19.59 3.71 0.97
N GLY A 106 18.88 3.88 2.08
CA GLY A 106 18.30 5.17 2.49
C GLY A 106 19.32 6.32 2.60
N PRO A 107 20.49 6.14 3.25
CA PRO A 107 21.52 7.18 3.32
C PRO A 107 22.04 7.62 1.95
N THR A 108 22.28 6.65 1.05
CA THR A 108 22.76 6.92 -0.31
C THR A 108 21.72 7.70 -1.12
N ILE A 109 20.45 7.29 -1.07
CA ILE A 109 19.36 7.99 -1.77
C ILE A 109 19.19 9.41 -1.22
N ASN A 110 19.23 9.59 0.11
CA ASN A 110 19.14 10.92 0.72
C ASN A 110 20.26 11.85 0.21
N ARG A 111 21.49 11.34 0.05
CA ARG A 111 22.60 12.11 -0.51
C ARG A 111 22.33 12.51 -1.97
N LEU A 112 21.83 11.58 -2.79
CA LEU A 112 21.53 11.83 -4.21
C LEU A 112 20.41 12.85 -4.37
N VAL A 113 19.31 12.72 -3.61
CA VAL A 113 18.19 13.66 -3.60
C VAL A 113 18.65 15.06 -3.19
N ARG A 114 19.47 15.19 -2.13
CA ARG A 114 20.04 16.48 -1.71
C ARG A 114 20.96 17.11 -2.75
N ALA A 115 21.64 16.29 -3.56
CA ALA A 115 22.50 16.74 -4.65
C ALA A 115 21.73 17.02 -5.96
N GLY A 116 20.42 16.83 -5.99
CA GLY A 116 19.60 16.97 -7.21
C GLY A 116 19.75 15.82 -8.21
N ASP A 117 20.44 14.73 -7.86
CA ASP A 117 20.59 13.55 -8.71
C ASP A 117 19.38 12.61 -8.59
N TYR A 118 18.25 13.06 -9.14
CA TYR A 118 17.02 12.29 -9.17
C TYR A 118 17.18 10.96 -9.92
N LYS A 119 17.91 10.97 -11.06
CA LYS A 119 18.11 9.78 -11.89
C LYS A 119 18.90 8.71 -11.14
N GLY A 120 19.96 9.10 -10.44
CA GLY A 120 20.73 8.20 -9.59
C GLY A 120 19.89 7.62 -8.45
N ALA A 121 19.07 8.44 -7.79
CA ALA A 121 18.16 8.00 -6.75
C ALA A 121 17.10 7.02 -7.28
N LEU A 122 16.51 7.31 -8.45
CA LEU A 122 15.48 6.48 -9.07
C LEU A 122 16.05 5.12 -9.46
N ARG A 123 17.27 5.08 -10.02
CA ARG A 123 17.93 3.80 -10.37
C ARG A 123 18.00 2.85 -9.18
N ILE A 124 18.41 3.35 -8.01
CA ILE A 124 18.46 2.52 -6.79
C ILE A 124 17.05 2.04 -6.40
N CYS A 125 16.03 2.89 -6.54
CA CYS A 125 14.64 2.49 -6.24
C CYS A 125 14.11 1.45 -7.23
N MET A 126 14.53 1.51 -8.51
CA MET A 126 14.24 0.49 -9.51
C MET A 126 14.84 -0.85 -9.11
N ASP A 127 16.14 -0.87 -8.82
CA ASP A 127 16.87 -2.08 -8.48
C ASP A 127 16.40 -2.72 -7.16
N ALA A 128 15.95 -1.89 -6.21
CA ALA A 128 15.53 -2.36 -4.89
C ALA A 128 14.05 -2.75 -4.80
N GLY A 129 13.22 -2.35 -5.78
CA GLY A 129 11.76 -2.49 -5.64
C GLY A 129 11.01 -2.41 -6.96
N TYR A 130 10.95 -1.23 -7.59
CA TYR A 130 10.03 -1.02 -8.73
C TYR A 130 10.28 -2.01 -9.88
N GLY A 131 11.54 -2.39 -10.14
CA GLY A 131 11.88 -3.34 -11.20
C GLY A 131 11.45 -4.79 -10.94
N HIS A 132 11.01 -5.13 -9.73
CA HIS A 132 10.59 -6.48 -9.34
C HIS A 132 9.07 -6.64 -9.21
N ASN A 133 8.32 -5.55 -9.41
CA ASN A 133 6.89 -5.48 -9.18
C ASN A 133 6.15 -5.22 -10.50
N ASP A 134 5.13 -6.01 -10.79
CA ASP A 134 4.24 -5.76 -11.93
C ASP A 134 3.16 -4.74 -11.55
N TYR A 135 2.70 -4.80 -10.29
CA TYR A 135 1.61 -3.98 -9.76
C TYR A 135 1.90 -3.48 -8.35
N TYR A 136 1.21 -2.39 -8.01
CA TYR A 136 1.10 -1.87 -6.65
C TYR A 136 -0.35 -1.95 -6.19
N VAL A 137 -0.54 -2.44 -4.97
CA VAL A 137 -1.81 -2.37 -4.25
C VAL A 137 -1.70 -1.28 -3.19
N TYR A 138 -2.46 -0.21 -3.37
CA TYR A 138 -2.52 0.87 -2.40
C TYR A 138 -3.68 0.67 -1.45
N THR A 139 -3.44 0.85 -0.16
CA THR A 139 -4.43 0.67 0.90
C THR A 139 -4.49 1.91 1.81
N ASN A 140 -5.67 2.33 2.27
CA ASN A 140 -5.82 3.49 3.18
C ASN A 140 -5.47 3.17 4.64
N THR A 141 -4.52 2.27 4.86
CA THR A 141 -4.34 1.57 6.15
C THR A 141 -3.30 2.20 7.06
N ALA A 142 -2.58 3.22 6.58
CA ALA A 142 -1.66 3.96 7.42
C ALA A 142 -2.49 4.83 8.39
N GLN A 143 -2.43 4.51 9.69
CA GLN A 143 -3.26 5.17 10.72
C GLN A 143 -4.77 5.01 10.47
N PHE A 144 -5.18 3.81 10.06
CA PHE A 144 -6.58 3.49 9.79
C PHE A 144 -7.50 3.74 10.99
N GLY A 145 -8.77 4.03 10.71
CA GLY A 145 -9.84 4.11 11.71
C GLY A 145 -11.18 3.69 11.13
N LEU A 146 -12.04 3.07 11.93
CA LEU A 146 -13.35 2.53 11.50
C LEU A 146 -14.37 3.59 11.06
N ALA A 147 -14.07 4.88 11.23
CA ALA A 147 -14.94 5.95 10.74
C ALA A 147 -14.94 6.07 9.20
N VAL A 148 -14.08 5.32 8.51
CA VAL A 148 -14.01 5.24 7.05
C VAL A 148 -13.93 3.78 6.60
N PRO A 149 -14.42 3.43 5.40
CA PRO A 149 -14.27 2.08 4.87
C PRO A 149 -12.79 1.75 4.65
N PHE A 150 -12.47 0.47 4.72
CA PHE A 150 -11.21 -0.02 4.17
C PHE A 150 -11.23 0.16 2.66
N ARG A 151 -10.19 0.80 2.13
CA ARG A 151 -10.05 1.09 0.71
C ARG A 151 -8.80 0.45 0.16
N TYR A 152 -8.91 -0.16 -1.01
CA TYR A 152 -7.75 -0.51 -1.80
C TYR A 152 -7.97 -0.34 -3.29
N PHE A 153 -6.89 -0.20 -4.04
CA PHE A 153 -6.90 -0.17 -5.49
C PHE A 153 -5.56 -0.71 -6.02
N ILE A 154 -5.58 -1.14 -7.28
CA ILE A 154 -4.42 -1.73 -7.95
C ILE A 154 -4.02 -0.83 -9.11
N LEU A 155 -2.72 -0.51 -9.21
CA LEU A 155 -2.14 0.17 -10.37
C LEU A 155 -0.96 -0.64 -10.93
N PRO A 156 -0.82 -0.73 -12.26
CA PRO A 156 0.41 -1.16 -12.92
C PRO A 156 1.62 -0.31 -12.48
N VAL A 157 2.80 -0.92 -12.42
CA VAL A 157 4.03 -0.21 -12.05
C VAL A 157 4.33 0.98 -12.98
N ALA A 158 4.00 0.86 -14.27
CA ALA A 158 4.21 1.94 -15.24
C ALA A 158 3.46 3.23 -14.84
N ASP A 159 2.22 3.07 -14.34
CA ASP A 159 1.40 4.19 -13.90
C ASP A 159 1.95 4.79 -12.60
N VAL A 160 2.44 3.94 -11.68
CA VAL A 160 3.11 4.40 -10.45
C VAL A 160 4.36 5.23 -10.79
N LEU A 161 5.19 4.77 -11.72
CA LEU A 161 6.40 5.47 -12.14
C LEU A 161 6.09 6.84 -12.76
N ALA A 162 4.98 6.98 -13.48
CA ALA A 162 4.53 8.24 -14.05
C ALA A 162 4.03 9.26 -13.00
N LEU A 163 3.67 8.78 -11.80
CA LEU A 163 3.12 9.59 -10.71
C LEU A 163 4.13 9.90 -9.61
N LEU A 164 5.37 9.43 -9.72
CA LEU A 164 6.40 9.71 -8.71
C LEU A 164 6.63 11.22 -8.55
N SER A 165 6.91 11.63 -7.31
CA SER A 165 7.33 12.99 -7.01
C SER A 165 8.55 13.35 -7.85
N THR A 166 8.53 14.54 -8.46
CA THR A 166 9.63 15.04 -9.29
C THR A 166 10.89 15.37 -8.49
N THR A 167 10.81 15.37 -7.15
CA THR A 167 11.93 15.72 -6.26
C THR A 167 12.46 14.54 -5.45
N ASP A 168 11.68 13.48 -5.27
CA ASP A 168 12.11 12.27 -4.56
C ASP A 168 11.40 11.02 -5.12
N PRO A 169 12.12 10.10 -5.79
CA PRO A 169 11.52 8.96 -6.48
C PRO A 169 10.93 7.90 -5.53
N ARG A 170 11.05 8.12 -4.22
CA ARG A 170 10.46 7.27 -3.18
C ARG A 170 9.03 7.65 -2.84
N LEU A 171 8.60 8.85 -3.25
CA LEU A 171 7.34 9.46 -2.85
C LEU A 171 6.35 9.52 -3.99
N VAL A 172 5.07 9.41 -3.65
CA VAL A 172 3.94 9.61 -4.55
C VAL A 172 2.85 10.40 -3.83
N SER A 173 2.07 11.19 -4.58
CA SER A 173 0.91 11.91 -4.05
C SER A 173 -0.31 10.98 -4.01
N ARG A 174 -0.92 10.88 -2.83
CA ARG A 174 -2.22 10.22 -2.65
C ARG A 174 -3.29 10.86 -3.53
N ARG A 175 -3.34 12.19 -3.62
CA ARG A 175 -4.28 12.89 -4.50
C ARG A 175 -4.12 12.46 -5.96
N GLN A 176 -2.89 12.38 -6.46
CA GLN A 176 -2.62 11.96 -7.84
C GLN A 176 -3.04 10.50 -8.08
N LEU A 177 -2.73 9.60 -7.14
CA LEU A 177 -3.18 8.20 -7.24
C LEU A 177 -4.70 8.07 -7.26
N LEU A 178 -5.40 8.79 -6.37
CA LEU A 178 -6.87 8.75 -6.31
C LEU A 178 -7.51 9.36 -7.57
N ALA A 179 -6.88 10.38 -8.16
CA ALA A 179 -7.34 10.98 -9.42
C ALA A 179 -7.18 10.05 -10.63
N ALA A 180 -6.32 9.03 -10.56
CA ALA A 180 -6.17 8.03 -11.60
C ALA A 180 -7.28 6.97 -11.58
N LEU A 181 -8.13 6.93 -10.55
CA LEU A 181 -9.17 5.91 -10.40
C LEU A 181 -10.41 6.27 -11.22
N SER A 182 -10.94 5.26 -11.91
CA SER A 182 -12.04 5.43 -12.87
C SER A 182 -13.43 5.33 -12.23
N ARG A 183 -13.55 4.52 -11.17
CA ARG A 183 -14.80 4.28 -10.44
C ARG A 183 -14.54 3.70 -9.05
N THR A 184 -15.61 3.65 -8.27
CA THR A 184 -15.64 3.02 -6.94
C THR A 184 -16.59 1.82 -6.95
N GLU A 185 -16.17 0.71 -6.34
CA GLU A 185 -16.96 -0.50 -6.15
C GLU A 185 -16.97 -0.91 -4.68
N ARG A 186 -18.14 -1.25 -4.16
CA ARG A 186 -18.29 -1.75 -2.78
C ARG A 186 -18.26 -3.27 -2.78
N LEU A 187 -17.43 -3.83 -1.91
CA LEU A 187 -17.26 -5.26 -1.72
C LEU A 187 -17.76 -5.60 -0.30
N ALA A 188 -19.04 -6.00 -0.23
CA ALA A 188 -19.82 -6.21 0.99
C ALA A 188 -20.35 -4.92 1.67
#